data_AF-A0A9E7H2I6-F1
#
_entry.id   AF-A0A9E7H2I6-F1
#
_cell.length_a   1.000
_cell.length_b   1.000
_cell.length_c   1.000
_cell.angle_alpha   90.00
_cell.angle_beta   90.00
_cell.angle_gamma   90.00
#
_symmetry.space_group_name_H-M   'P 1'
#
loop_
_entity.id
_entity.type
_entity.pdbx_description
1 polymer ?
#
loop_
_entity_poly.entity_id
_entity_poly.type
_entity_poly.pdbx_seq_one_letter_code
_entity_poly.pdbx_strand_id
1 'polypeptide(L)'
;MAILEGLEPPCGLKQLVITSYGGLRYPTWLVTNRLINLVSVTLSSCKRLDSLPPLGKLPFLNYLYVLAMPALKLIGVELYENADPVFPSLEFLKLELLEGCEEWSEAHSRQFYLSS
;
A
#
# COMPACT_ATOMS: atom_id res chain seq x y z
N MET A 1 3.95 11.75 -20.06
CA MET A 1 4.70 10.58 -19.59
C MET A 1 5.18 10.91 -18.18
N ALA A 2 4.79 10.15 -17.15
CA ALA A 2 5.26 10.40 -15.80
C ALA A 2 6.69 9.88 -15.66
N ILE A 3 7.62 10.66 -15.10
CA ILE A 3 9.03 10.25 -14.92
C ILE A 3 9.14 8.90 -14.20
N LEU A 4 8.23 8.66 -13.25
CA LEU A 4 8.17 7.43 -12.47
C LEU A 4 7.89 6.18 -13.32
N GLU A 5 7.22 6.31 -14.47
CA GLU A 5 6.93 5.19 -15.38
C GLU A 5 8.21 4.61 -16.00
N GLY A 6 9.20 5.45 -16.28
CA GLY A 6 10.48 5.03 -16.85
C GLY A 6 11.48 4.44 -15.85
N LEU A 7 11.13 4.43 -14.56
CA LEU A 7 11.98 3.95 -13.46
C LEU A 7 11.64 2.52 -13.05
N GLU A 8 11.31 1.64 -14.01
CA GLU A 8 10.96 0.25 -13.73
C GLU A 8 12.04 -0.40 -12.81
N PRO A 9 11.66 -0.83 -11.59
CA PRO A 9 12.63 -1.36 -10.65
C PRO A 9 13.17 -2.72 -11.09
N PRO A 10 14.37 -3.11 -10.63
CA PRO A 10 14.86 -4.47 -10.80
C PRO A 10 13.94 -5.49 -10.11
N CYS A 11 13.76 -6.67 -10.71
CA CYS A 11 12.86 -7.73 -10.21
C CYS A 11 13.16 -8.19 -8.77
N GLY A 12 14.37 -7.95 -8.27
CA GLY A 12 14.81 -8.29 -6.91
C GLY A 12 14.56 -7.20 -5.86
N LEU A 13 13.81 -6.14 -6.19
CA LEU A 13 13.51 -5.07 -5.25
C LEU A 13 12.76 -5.62 -4.03
N LYS A 14 13.34 -5.44 -2.84
CA LYS A 14 12.75 -5.87 -1.56
C LYS A 14 12.02 -4.77 -0.81
N GLN A 15 12.41 -3.52 -1.03
CA GLN A 15 11.86 -2.37 -0.33
C GLN A 15 11.48 -1.29 -1.33
N LEU A 16 10.26 -0.78 -1.21
CA LEU A 16 9.75 0.32 -2.01
C LEU A 16 9.27 1.44 -1.10
N VAL A 17 9.80 2.64 -1.30
CA VAL A 17 9.37 3.85 -0.60
C VAL A 17 8.97 4.90 -1.62
N ILE A 18 7.73 5.35 -1.57
CA ILE A 18 7.20 6.41 -2.44
C ILE A 18 6.72 7.54 -1.53
N THR A 19 7.35 8.71 -1.67
CA THR A 19 7.01 9.90 -0.88
C THR A 19 6.61 11.05 -1.79
N SER A 20 5.59 11.81 -1.38
CA SER A 20 5.16 13.05 -2.06
C SER A 20 4.86 12.88 -3.55
N TYR A 21 4.41 11.69 -3.98
CA TYR A 21 4.09 11.41 -5.37
C TYR A 21 2.87 12.23 -5.81
N GLY A 22 3.08 13.13 -6.78
CA GLY A 22 2.08 14.05 -7.30
C GLY A 22 1.24 13.49 -8.47
N GLY A 23 1.44 12.22 -8.83
CA GLY A 23 0.66 11.55 -9.87
C GLY A 23 -0.74 11.17 -9.40
N LEU A 24 -1.65 11.01 -10.36
CA LEU A 24 -3.03 10.56 -10.12
C LEU A 24 -3.18 9.04 -10.15
N ARG A 25 -2.19 8.33 -10.71
CA ARG A 25 -2.21 6.87 -10.89
C ARG A 25 -0.85 6.32 -10.57
N TYR A 26 -0.82 5.08 -10.07
CA TYR A 26 0.42 4.33 -9.92
C TYR A 26 1.05 4.03 -11.30
N PRO A 27 2.38 3.95 -11.36
CA PRO A 27 3.07 3.53 -12.58
C PRO A 27 2.74 2.07 -12.91
N THR A 28 2.79 1.68 -14.19
CA THR A 28 2.31 0.34 -14.60
C THR A 28 3.08 -0.77 -13.90
N TRP A 29 4.39 -0.60 -13.71
CA TRP A 29 5.25 -1.58 -13.04
C TRP A 29 4.83 -1.87 -11.58
N LEU A 30 4.16 -0.92 -10.90
CA LEU A 30 3.66 -1.10 -9.53
C LEU A 30 2.29 -1.78 -9.49
N VAL A 31 1.52 -1.66 -10.57
CA VAL A 31 0.20 -2.29 -10.71
C VAL A 31 0.31 -3.70 -11.30
N THR A 32 1.36 -3.95 -12.08
CA THR A 32 1.70 -5.31 -12.53
C THR A 32 2.35 -6.10 -11.39
N ASN A 33 2.05 -7.40 -11.27
CA ASN A 33 2.66 -8.34 -10.31
C ASN A 33 4.15 -8.63 -10.61
N ARG A 34 4.94 -7.63 -11.03
CA ARG A 34 6.37 -7.76 -11.34
C ARG A 34 7.25 -7.66 -10.09
N LEU A 35 6.75 -7.02 -9.04
CA LEU A 35 7.48 -6.78 -7.80
C LEU A 35 7.25 -7.88 -6.74
N ILE A 36 7.22 -9.15 -7.16
CA ILE A 36 6.89 -10.30 -6.29
C ILE A 36 7.81 -10.44 -5.08
N ASN A 37 9.04 -9.91 -5.15
CA ASN A 37 10.06 -9.98 -4.10
C ASN A 37 9.96 -8.85 -3.07
N LEU A 38 8.96 -7.98 -3.17
CA LEU A 38 8.76 -6.92 -2.20
C LEU A 38 8.40 -7.48 -0.83
N VAL A 39 9.14 -7.01 0.17
CA VAL A 39 8.99 -7.34 1.58
C VAL A 39 8.44 -6.13 2.35
N SER A 40 8.82 -4.93 1.95
CA SER A 40 8.44 -3.69 2.64
C SER A 40 7.99 -2.62 1.65
N VAL A 41 6.84 -2.02 1.93
CA VAL A 41 6.29 -0.91 1.16
C VAL A 41 5.95 0.24 2.11
N THR A 42 6.36 1.45 1.74
CA THR A 42 5.97 2.69 2.41
C THR A 42 5.44 3.70 1.40
N LEU A 43 4.22 4.18 1.60
CA LEU A 43 3.60 5.23 0.81
C LEU A 43 3.33 6.42 1.73
N SER A 44 3.91 7.59 1.44
CA SER A 44 3.71 8.76 2.28
C SER A 44 3.45 10.05 1.51
N SER A 45 2.57 10.92 2.04
CA SER A 45 2.28 12.23 1.47
C SER A 45 1.80 12.20 0.01
N CYS A 46 1.22 11.09 -0.44
CA CYS A 46 0.67 10.91 -1.79
C CYS A 46 -0.75 11.45 -1.87
N LYS A 47 -0.88 12.78 -1.91
CA LYS A 47 -2.16 13.51 -1.68
C LYS A 47 -3.25 13.26 -2.72
N ARG A 48 -2.91 12.73 -3.90
CA ARG A 48 -3.82 12.61 -5.04
C ARG A 48 -4.22 11.17 -5.37
N LEU A 49 -3.63 10.19 -4.68
CA LEU A 49 -3.94 8.79 -4.87
C LEU A 49 -5.12 8.39 -3.98
N ASP A 50 -6.13 7.79 -4.59
CA ASP A 50 -7.41 7.45 -3.96
C ASP A 50 -7.57 5.97 -3.61
N SER A 51 -6.67 5.14 -4.11
CA SER A 51 -6.61 3.69 -3.97
C SER A 51 -5.18 3.25 -3.66
N LEU A 52 -5.00 2.04 -3.14
CA LEU A 52 -3.69 1.40 -3.06
C LEU A 52 -3.39 0.67 -4.38
N PRO A 53 -2.11 0.39 -4.71
CA PRO A 53 -1.82 -0.58 -5.75
C PRO A 53 -2.23 -1.99 -5.27
N PRO A 54 -2.28 -3.00 -6.17
CA PRO A 54 -2.64 -4.39 -5.84
C PRO A 54 -1.54 -5.11 -5.05
N LEU A 55 -1.18 -4.57 -3.89
CA LEU A 55 -0.14 -5.07 -2.99
C LEU A 55 -0.58 -6.36 -2.28
N GLY A 56 -1.90 -6.60 -2.22
CA GLY A 56 -2.50 -7.76 -1.57
C GLY A 56 -2.06 -9.13 -2.13
N LYS A 57 -1.55 -9.15 -3.36
CA LYS A 57 -1.10 -10.38 -4.04
C LYS A 57 0.41 -10.63 -3.88
N LEU A 58 1.12 -9.77 -3.17
CA LEU A 58 2.57 -9.89 -3.00
C LEU A 58 2.89 -10.98 -1.96
N PRO A 59 3.58 -12.07 -2.36
CA PRO A 59 3.74 -13.25 -1.53
C PRO A 59 4.66 -13.03 -0.32
N PHE A 60 5.57 -12.05 -0.38
CA PHE A 60 6.56 -11.80 0.66
C PHE A 60 6.36 -10.48 1.41
N LEU A 61 5.29 -9.75 1.09
CA LEU A 61 5.07 -8.44 1.70
C LEU A 61 4.74 -8.61 3.18
N ASN A 62 5.69 -8.22 4.02
CA ASN A 62 5.63 -8.32 5.47
C ASN A 62 5.26 -6.98 6.11
N TYR A 63 5.73 -5.88 5.53
CA TYR A 63 5.57 -4.54 6.08
C TYR A 63 4.87 -3.60 5.10
N LEU A 64 3.75 -3.02 5.50
CA LEU A 64 3.03 -1.98 4.78
C LEU A 64 2.78 -0.77 5.69
N TYR A 65 3.35 0.37 5.29
CA TYR A 65 3.11 1.65 5.97
C TYR A 65 2.53 2.68 5.01
N VAL A 66 1.40 3.26 5.39
CA VAL A 66 0.71 4.31 4.64
C VAL A 66 0.52 5.51 5.55
N LEU A 67 1.02 6.68 5.12
CA LEU A 67 1.04 7.91 5.93
C LEU A 67 0.57 9.12 5.12
N ALA A 68 -0.29 9.95 5.70
CA ALA A 68 -0.65 11.26 5.15
C ALA A 68 -1.14 11.20 3.68
N MET A 69 -2.06 10.26 3.41
CA MET A 69 -2.71 10.10 2.11
C MET A 69 -4.19 10.49 2.20
N PRO A 70 -4.53 11.80 2.17
CA PRO A 70 -5.88 12.29 2.44
C PRO A 70 -6.92 11.89 1.39
N ALA A 71 -6.53 11.63 0.14
CA ALA A 71 -7.46 11.19 -0.90
C ALA A 71 -7.77 9.69 -0.87
N LEU A 72 -7.04 8.91 -0.06
CA LEU A 72 -7.14 7.46 -0.01
C LEU A 72 -8.48 7.03 0.60
N LYS A 73 -9.33 6.41 -0.20
CA LYS A 73 -10.70 6.01 0.19
C LYS A 73 -10.85 4.51 0.39
N LEU A 74 -10.08 3.70 -0.33
CA LEU A 74 -10.38 2.30 -0.54
C LEU A 74 -9.17 1.44 -0.16
N ILE A 75 -9.20 0.93 1.08
CA ILE A 75 -8.24 -0.07 1.60
C ILE A 75 -8.94 -1.42 1.83
N GLY A 76 -10.29 -1.44 1.91
CA GLY A 76 -11.08 -2.62 2.27
C GLY A 76 -11.52 -3.51 1.10
N VAL A 77 -12.11 -2.97 0.04
CA VAL A 77 -12.75 -3.79 -1.01
C VAL A 77 -11.75 -4.68 -1.77
N GLU A 78 -10.52 -4.22 -1.99
CA GLU A 78 -9.45 -5.01 -2.60
C GLU A 78 -8.99 -6.20 -1.73
N LEU A 79 -9.35 -6.21 -0.44
CA LEU A 79 -9.05 -7.28 0.51
C LEU A 79 -10.09 -8.42 0.53
N TYR A 80 -11.28 -8.19 -0.03
CA TYR A 80 -12.42 -9.11 0.13
C TYR A 80 -13.01 -9.63 -1.18
N GLU A 81 -12.61 -9.08 -2.34
CA GLU A 81 -13.25 -9.41 -3.62
C GLU A 81 -12.94 -10.80 -4.19
N ASN A 82 -11.96 -11.54 -3.66
CA ASN A 82 -11.74 -12.93 -4.02
C ASN A 82 -11.39 -13.72 -2.76
N ALA A 83 -11.93 -14.93 -2.61
CA ALA A 83 -11.75 -15.81 -1.44
C ALA A 83 -10.28 -16.27 -1.20
N ASP A 84 -9.32 -15.67 -1.89
CA ASP A 84 -7.89 -15.85 -1.68
C ASP A 84 -7.42 -14.99 -0.50
N PRO A 85 -6.51 -15.50 0.35
CA PRO A 85 -5.94 -14.72 1.43
C PRO A 85 -5.22 -13.49 0.86
N VAL A 86 -5.76 -12.31 1.16
CA VAL A 86 -5.13 -11.06 0.80
C VAL A 86 -4.04 -10.75 1.81
N PHE A 87 -2.83 -10.49 1.31
CA PHE A 87 -1.60 -10.29 2.09
C PHE A 87 -1.12 -11.56 2.85
N PRO A 88 -0.60 -12.58 2.14
CA PRO A 88 -0.26 -13.89 2.73
C PRO A 88 0.90 -13.87 3.76
N SER A 89 1.69 -12.80 3.83
CA SER A 89 2.86 -12.71 4.73
C SER A 89 2.93 -11.40 5.52
N LEU A 90 1.84 -10.61 5.54
CA LEU A 90 1.85 -9.29 6.18
C LEU A 90 1.81 -9.45 7.70
N GLU A 91 2.87 -8.98 8.36
CA GLU A 91 2.99 -8.96 9.81
C GLU A 91 2.74 -7.56 10.38
N PHE A 92 3.07 -6.52 9.60
CA PHE A 92 2.98 -5.13 10.04
C PHE A 92 2.19 -4.29 9.04
N LEU A 93 1.02 -3.81 9.49
CA LEU A 93 0.22 -2.82 8.79
C LEU A 93 0.12 -1.56 9.65
N LYS A 94 0.55 -0.42 9.10
CA LYS A 94 0.44 0.87 9.76
C LYS A 94 -0.22 1.88 8.84
N LEU A 95 -1.28 2.51 9.32
CA LEU A 95 -2.08 3.49 8.59
C LEU A 95 -2.20 4.75 9.47
N GLU A 96 -1.69 5.89 9.01
CA GLU A 96 -1.65 7.13 9.79
C GLU A 96 -2.04 8.35 8.95
N LEU A 97 -2.73 9.31 9.57
CA LEU A 97 -3.12 10.59 8.93
C LEU A 97 -3.89 10.37 7.61
N LEU A 98 -4.88 9.47 7.61
CA LEU A 98 -5.73 9.16 6.46
C LEU A 98 -7.08 9.88 6.58
N GLU A 99 -7.10 11.19 6.30
CA GLU A 99 -8.28 12.05 6.50
C GLU A 99 -9.52 11.63 5.67
N GLY A 100 -9.34 10.90 4.56
CA GLY A 100 -10.42 10.45 3.68
C GLY A 100 -10.87 8.99 3.86
N CYS A 101 -10.33 8.27 4.84
CA CYS A 101 -10.56 6.84 5.00
C CYS A 101 -11.72 6.57 5.99
N GLU A 102 -12.96 6.71 5.52
CA GLU A 102 -14.17 6.63 6.37
C GLU A 102 -14.47 5.22 6.92
N GLU A 103 -13.98 4.13 6.29
CA GLU A 103 -14.39 2.75 6.64
C GLU A 103 -13.51 2.01 7.70
N TRP A 104 -12.33 2.52 8.07
CA TRP A 104 -11.39 1.75 8.93
C TRP A 104 -11.44 2.10 10.42
N SER A 105 -12.18 3.13 10.82
CA SER A 105 -12.10 3.66 12.19
C SER A 105 -12.64 2.70 13.27
N GLU A 106 -13.48 1.73 12.93
CA GLU A 106 -14.13 0.83 13.90
C GLU A 106 -13.52 -0.58 14.02
N ALA A 107 -12.82 -1.12 13.01
CA ALA A 107 -12.47 -2.55 12.99
C ALA A 107 -11.12 -2.91 13.65
N HIS A 108 -10.13 -2.00 13.67
CA HIS A 108 -8.75 -2.36 14.08
C HIS A 108 -8.10 -1.44 15.12
N SER A 109 -8.81 -0.41 15.57
CA SER A 109 -8.34 0.54 16.60
C SER A 109 -8.20 -0.09 18.01
N ARG A 110 -8.53 -1.38 18.19
CA ARG A 110 -8.47 -2.09 19.48
C ARG A 110 -7.31 -3.08 19.69
N GLN A 111 -6.39 -3.30 18.75
CA GLN A 111 -5.34 -4.33 18.95
C GLN A 111 -3.88 -3.94 18.76
N PHE A 112 -3.56 -2.69 18.41
CA PHE A 112 -2.14 -2.27 18.28
C PHE A 112 -1.62 -1.40 19.43
N TYR A 113 -2.36 -1.27 20.54
CA TYR A 113 -1.91 -0.55 21.73
C TYR A 113 -1.23 -1.43 22.80
N LEU A 114 -0.92 -2.72 22.54
CA LEU A 114 -0.24 -3.58 23.52
C LEU A 114 1.06 -4.18 22.99
N SER A 115 2.07 -3.34 22.84
CA SER A 115 3.47 -3.56 23.26
C SER A 115 4.23 -2.27 22.90
N SER A 116 4.88 -1.54 23.81
CA SER A 116 5.52 -1.86 25.09
C SER A 116 5.26 -0.78 26.14
#